data_AF-A0A7C5UIE4-F1
#
_entry.id   AF-A0A7C5UIE4-F1
#
_cell.length_a   1.000
_cell.length_b   1.000
_cell.length_c   1.000
_cell.angle_alpha   90.00
_cell.angle_beta   90.00
_cell.angle_gamma   90.00
#
_symmetry.space_group_name_H-M   'P 1'
#
loop_
_entity.id
_entity.type
_entity.pdbx_description
1 polymer ?
#
loop_
_entity_poly.entity_id
_entity_poly.type
_entity_poly.pdbx_seq_one_letter_code
_entity_poly.pdbx_strand_id
1 'polypeptide(L)'
;MKRLGLWIATLALVALTPLGAQDAPAEKDEKGPAVQAQPTQPQPARGDVLTPANLATRLNLTDEQRARIEGLWRQYNERSEQIRRDTSLTAEQRLQRLRQAREEYIRLVRSVLNEEQLKQFEALLEEQSPALSALSNVRLTPEQIEKITEIARRYNKLREQIQNDNSLTPDQKARRLREIEEQFLMEVRNVLPKQLQEQFDRARKQQQQAEQKGKEEKNGNPTPPQQNNP
;
A
#
# COMPACT_ATOMS: atom_id res chain seq x y z
N MET A 1 -33.45 18.58 8.22
CA MET A 1 -33.91 17.29 8.77
C MET A 1 -33.11 16.17 8.07
N LYS A 2 -32.18 15.51 8.79
CA LYS A 2 -32.13 14.04 9.05
C LYS A 2 -32.40 13.19 7.79
N ARG A 3 -31.53 12.27 7.32
CA ARG A 3 -30.91 11.16 8.06
C ARG A 3 -29.59 10.65 7.46
N LEU A 4 -28.76 10.20 8.40
CA LEU A 4 -27.51 9.43 8.30
C LEU A 4 -27.80 7.97 7.89
N GLY A 5 -26.86 7.31 7.21
CA GLY A 5 -26.81 5.86 7.05
C GLY A 5 -25.38 5.35 7.21
N LEU A 6 -25.09 4.74 8.36
CA LEU A 6 -23.89 3.95 8.66
C LEU A 6 -23.86 2.68 7.82
N TRP A 7 -22.66 2.20 7.49
CA TRP A 7 -22.43 0.75 7.41
C TRP A 7 -21.26 0.35 8.31
N ILE A 8 -21.58 -0.61 9.17
CA ILE A 8 -20.83 -1.16 10.29
C ILE A 8 -20.05 -2.39 9.80
N ALA A 9 -18.84 -2.54 10.33
CA ALA A 9 -18.00 -3.72 10.25
C ALA A 9 -18.71 -4.97 10.81
N THR A 10 -18.61 -6.09 10.11
CA THR A 10 -19.00 -7.39 10.66
C THR A 10 -17.79 -8.32 10.69
N LEU A 11 -17.37 -8.63 11.92
CA LEU A 11 -16.39 -9.65 12.27
C LEU A 11 -17.22 -10.86 12.73
N ALA A 12 -17.15 -11.97 12.01
CA ALA A 12 -17.85 -13.19 12.36
C ALA A 12 -16.87 -14.22 12.93
N LEU A 13 -17.09 -14.48 14.22
CA LEU A 13 -16.52 -15.54 15.05
C LEU A 13 -16.97 -16.90 14.50
N VAL A 14 -16.04 -17.83 14.24
CA VAL A 14 -16.39 -19.24 13.95
C VAL A 14 -16.10 -20.06 15.20
N ALA A 15 -17.18 -20.49 15.87
CA ALA A 15 -17.14 -21.49 16.92
C ALA A 15 -17.25 -22.91 16.32
N LEU A 16 -16.49 -23.83 16.90
CA LEU A 16 -16.34 -25.25 16.58
C LEU A 16 -17.48 -26.09 17.19
N THR A 17 -17.95 -27.16 16.52
CA THR A 17 -18.53 -28.44 17.04
C THR A 17 -19.19 -29.25 15.89
N PRO A 18 -19.51 -30.57 16.01
CA PRO A 18 -18.66 -31.68 15.57
C PRO A 18 -19.30 -32.60 14.50
N LEU A 19 -18.60 -33.69 14.16
CA LEU A 19 -18.88 -34.75 13.19
C LEU A 19 -20.30 -35.35 13.18
N GLY A 20 -20.80 -35.64 11.97
CA GLY A 20 -21.87 -36.60 11.66
C GLY A 20 -21.97 -36.82 10.15
N ALA A 21 -21.84 -38.08 9.71
CA ALA A 21 -21.65 -38.50 8.32
C ALA A 21 -22.96 -38.73 7.53
N GLN A 22 -22.86 -38.55 6.19
CA GLN A 22 -23.49 -39.28 5.05
C GLN A 22 -25.01 -39.56 5.14
N ASP A 23 -25.87 -39.16 4.19
CA ASP A 23 -25.91 -39.51 2.76
C ASP A 23 -27.02 -38.67 2.07
N ALA A 24 -26.84 -38.37 0.78
CA ALA A 24 -27.86 -37.79 -0.13
C ALA A 24 -28.63 -38.96 -0.84
N PRO A 25 -29.55 -38.75 -1.82
CA PRO A 25 -30.04 -37.53 -2.48
C PRO A 25 -31.57 -37.52 -2.80
N ALA A 26 -32.12 -36.35 -3.18
CA ALA A 26 -33.05 -36.18 -4.33
C ALA A 26 -33.58 -34.73 -4.44
N GLU A 27 -33.57 -34.23 -5.67
CA GLU A 27 -34.00 -32.92 -6.17
C GLU A 27 -35.49 -32.57 -5.93
N LYS A 28 -35.80 -31.27 -5.75
CA LYS A 28 -36.48 -30.44 -6.76
C LYS A 28 -36.62 -28.97 -6.36
N ASP A 29 -36.42 -28.13 -7.37
CA ASP A 29 -36.56 -26.68 -7.51
C ASP A 29 -37.40 -25.89 -6.49
N GLU A 30 -36.81 -24.85 -5.90
CA GLU A 30 -37.42 -23.51 -5.84
C GLU A 30 -36.36 -22.41 -6.00
N LYS A 31 -36.63 -21.50 -6.95
CA LYS A 31 -35.85 -20.31 -7.27
C LYS A 31 -35.81 -19.33 -6.09
N GLY A 32 -34.69 -19.29 -5.37
CA GLY A 32 -34.30 -18.13 -4.56
C GLY A 32 -33.65 -17.04 -5.43
N PRO A 33 -33.78 -15.74 -5.10
CA PRO A 33 -33.22 -14.68 -5.91
C PRO A 33 -31.69 -14.80 -5.95
N ALA A 34 -31.18 -15.08 -7.16
CA ALA A 34 -29.77 -14.97 -7.45
C ALA A 34 -29.30 -13.57 -7.05
N VAL A 35 -28.47 -13.50 -6.02
CA VAL A 35 -27.62 -12.33 -5.81
C VAL A 35 -26.74 -12.28 -7.04
N GLN A 36 -27.15 -11.47 -8.02
CA GLN A 36 -26.29 -11.03 -9.09
C GLN A 36 -25.11 -10.34 -8.40
N ALA A 37 -24.02 -11.09 -8.22
CA ALA A 37 -22.72 -10.49 -8.07
C ALA A 37 -22.55 -9.65 -9.34
N GLN A 38 -22.77 -8.34 -9.20
CA GLN A 38 -22.45 -7.39 -10.25
C GLN A 38 -21.01 -7.73 -10.68
N PRO A 39 -20.74 -7.91 -11.98
CA PRO A 39 -19.38 -8.00 -12.43
C PRO A 39 -18.71 -6.73 -11.95
N THR A 40 -17.88 -6.84 -10.92
CA THR A 40 -16.94 -5.79 -10.58
C THR A 40 -16.14 -5.66 -11.86
N GLN A 41 -16.40 -4.61 -12.63
CA GLN A 41 -15.63 -4.34 -13.84
C GLN A 41 -14.18 -4.52 -13.43
N PRO A 42 -13.41 -5.40 -14.09
CA PRO A 42 -11.98 -5.45 -13.85
C PRO A 42 -11.50 -4.04 -14.17
N GLN A 43 -11.21 -3.25 -13.14
CA GLN A 43 -10.38 -2.08 -13.31
C GLN A 43 -9.17 -2.63 -14.05
N PRO A 44 -8.83 -2.10 -15.24
CA PRO A 44 -7.68 -2.59 -15.96
C PRO A 44 -6.55 -2.53 -14.96
N ALA A 45 -5.99 -3.70 -14.61
CA ALA A 45 -4.82 -3.73 -13.76
C ALA A 45 -3.86 -2.76 -14.45
N ARG A 46 -3.60 -1.61 -13.83
CA ARG A 46 -2.52 -0.73 -14.27
C ARG A 46 -1.30 -1.62 -14.11
N GLY A 47 -0.92 -2.30 -15.19
CA GLY A 47 0.12 -3.31 -15.16
C GLY A 47 1.36 -2.68 -14.55
N ASP A 48 2.12 -3.46 -13.79
CA ASP A 48 3.31 -2.93 -13.12
C ASP A 48 4.18 -2.21 -14.17
N VAL A 49 4.33 -0.90 -13.99
CA VAL A 49 5.02 -0.02 -14.93
C VAL A 49 6.51 -0.41 -15.01
N LEU A 50 6.99 -1.17 -14.03
CA LEU A 50 8.35 -1.69 -13.96
C LEU A 50 8.56 -3.01 -14.72
N THR A 51 7.53 -3.56 -15.36
CA THR A 51 7.68 -4.73 -16.23
C THR A 51 8.58 -4.44 -17.44
N PRO A 52 9.34 -5.43 -17.94
CA PRO A 52 10.21 -5.25 -19.09
C PRO A 52 9.50 -4.70 -20.33
N ALA A 53 8.28 -5.15 -20.62
CA ALA A 53 7.50 -4.70 -21.76
C ALA A 53 7.13 -3.20 -21.66
N ASN A 54 6.72 -2.75 -20.47
CA ASN A 54 6.42 -1.34 -20.23
C ASN A 54 7.69 -0.49 -20.32
N LEU A 55 8.79 -0.92 -19.69
CA LEU A 55 10.06 -0.19 -19.75
C LEU A 55 10.63 -0.13 -21.17
N ALA A 56 10.54 -1.23 -21.94
CA ALA A 56 10.97 -1.28 -23.33
C ALA A 56 10.27 -0.22 -24.19
N THR A 57 8.96 -0.09 -24.02
CA THR A 57 8.14 0.87 -24.78
C THR A 57 8.38 2.30 -24.31
N ARG A 58 8.39 2.53 -22.99
CA ARG A 58 8.46 3.88 -22.41
C ARG A 58 9.83 4.52 -22.50
N LEU A 59 10.90 3.72 -22.47
CA LEU A 59 12.29 4.18 -22.47
C LEU A 59 13.00 3.94 -23.81
N ASN A 60 12.27 3.42 -24.81
CA ASN A 60 12.81 3.07 -26.12
C ASN A 60 14.12 2.26 -26.02
N LEU A 61 14.08 1.16 -25.25
CA LEU A 61 15.27 0.37 -24.93
C LEU A 61 15.88 -0.26 -26.19
N THR A 62 17.20 -0.47 -26.20
CA THR A 62 17.86 -1.31 -27.22
C THR A 62 17.59 -2.79 -26.97
N ASP A 63 17.83 -3.65 -27.96
CA ASP A 63 17.68 -5.11 -27.79
C ASP A 63 18.54 -5.66 -26.67
N GLU A 64 19.77 -5.15 -26.52
CA GLU A 64 20.67 -5.56 -25.46
C GLU A 64 20.16 -5.12 -24.08
N GLN A 65 19.67 -3.88 -23.96
CA GLN A 65 19.07 -3.38 -22.71
C GLN A 65 17.81 -4.16 -22.34
N ARG A 66 16.95 -4.48 -23.34
CA ARG A 66 15.76 -5.33 -23.16
C ARG A 66 16.14 -6.68 -22.57
N ALA A 67 17.08 -7.38 -23.19
CA ALA A 67 17.52 -8.71 -22.74
C ALA A 67 18.10 -8.67 -21.31
N ARG A 68 18.89 -7.65 -20.97
CA ARG A 68 19.42 -7.45 -19.61
C ARG A 68 18.29 -7.22 -18.61
N ILE A 69 17.35 -6.33 -18.91
CA ILE A 69 16.23 -6.00 -18.02
C ILE A 69 15.28 -7.19 -17.84
N GLU A 70 15.03 -8.00 -18.88
CA GLU A 70 14.28 -9.25 -18.76
C GLU A 70 14.98 -10.26 -17.84
N GLY A 71 16.32 -10.35 -17.89
CA GLY A 71 17.11 -11.14 -16.96
C GLY A 71 16.95 -10.68 -15.51
N LEU A 72 17.03 -9.37 -15.28
CA LEU A 72 16.83 -8.76 -13.96
C LEU A 72 15.40 -8.98 -13.44
N TRP A 73 14.40 -8.87 -14.32
CA TRP A 73 12.99 -9.05 -13.97
C TRP A 73 12.69 -10.49 -13.56
N ARG A 74 13.26 -11.48 -14.27
CA ARG A 74 13.15 -12.89 -13.89
C ARG A 74 13.71 -13.15 -12.49
N GLN A 75 14.91 -12.63 -12.19
CA GLN A 75 15.52 -12.75 -10.87
C GLN A 75 14.68 -12.09 -9.78
N TYR A 76 14.16 -10.88 -10.04
CA TYR A 76 13.26 -10.18 -9.12
C TYR A 76 11.99 -10.98 -8.82
N ASN A 77 11.35 -11.56 -9.86
CA ASN A 77 10.14 -12.37 -9.69
C ASN A 77 10.41 -13.65 -8.92
N GLU A 78 11.50 -14.36 -9.23
CA GLU A 78 11.87 -15.57 -8.51
C GLU A 78 12.12 -15.30 -7.02
N ARG A 79 12.91 -14.24 -6.72
CA ARG A 79 13.15 -13.81 -5.34
C ARG A 79 11.86 -13.41 -4.64
N SER A 80 10.99 -12.67 -5.32
CA SER A 80 9.70 -12.25 -4.77
C SER A 80 8.78 -13.44 -4.46
N GLU A 81 8.75 -14.45 -5.33
CA GLU A 81 8.01 -15.69 -5.10
C GLU A 81 8.56 -16.48 -3.91
N GLN A 82 9.89 -16.59 -3.79
CA GLN A 82 10.53 -17.23 -2.64
C GLN A 82 10.13 -16.52 -1.33
N ILE A 83 10.18 -15.18 -1.30
CA ILE A 83 9.77 -14.38 -0.12
C ILE A 83 8.29 -14.59 0.21
N ARG A 84 7.41 -14.68 -0.79
CA ARG A 84 5.97 -14.91 -0.58
C ARG A 84 5.69 -16.29 0.01
N ARG A 85 6.42 -17.31 -0.44
CA ARG A 85 6.25 -18.71 0.00
C ARG A 85 6.97 -19.02 1.31
N ASP A 86 7.87 -18.15 1.77
CA ASP A 86 8.56 -18.32 3.03
C ASP A 86 7.57 -18.15 4.21
N THR A 87 7.19 -19.29 4.80
CA THR A 87 6.28 -19.38 5.94
C THR A 87 6.96 -19.02 7.27
N SER A 88 8.29 -18.89 7.29
CA SER A 88 9.02 -18.46 8.48
C SER A 88 8.93 -16.94 8.72
N LEU A 89 8.55 -16.16 7.70
CA LEU A 89 8.46 -14.71 7.79
C LEU A 89 7.09 -14.24 8.31
N THR A 90 7.13 -13.27 9.21
CA THR A 90 5.93 -12.48 9.56
C THR A 90 5.48 -11.63 8.36
N ALA A 91 4.24 -11.15 8.39
CA ALA A 91 3.73 -10.27 7.33
C ALA A 91 4.58 -9.00 7.15
N GLU A 92 5.05 -8.40 8.25
CA GLU A 92 5.89 -7.21 8.21
C GLU A 92 7.27 -7.49 7.62
N GLN A 93 7.91 -8.59 8.03
CA GLN A 93 9.20 -9.01 7.49
C GLN A 93 9.09 -9.34 6.00
N ARG A 94 8.02 -10.03 5.59
CA ARG A 94 7.73 -10.32 4.18
C ARG A 94 7.61 -9.03 3.36
N LEU A 95 6.84 -8.06 3.85
CA LEU A 95 6.69 -6.76 3.18
C LEU A 95 8.02 -6.00 3.10
N GLN A 96 8.82 -6.01 4.15
CA GLN A 96 10.15 -5.38 4.14
C GLN A 96 11.08 -6.03 3.11
N ARG A 97 11.13 -7.37 3.06
CA ARG A 97 11.97 -8.09 2.09
C ARG A 97 11.51 -7.88 0.65
N LEU A 98 10.19 -7.84 0.40
CA LEU A 98 9.65 -7.52 -0.93
C LEU A 98 10.03 -6.09 -1.36
N ARG A 99 10.00 -5.12 -0.43
CA ARG A 99 10.46 -3.75 -0.71
C ARG A 99 11.94 -3.71 -1.07
N GLN A 100 12.79 -4.39 -0.31
CA GLN A 100 14.23 -4.48 -0.59
C GLN A 100 14.51 -5.12 -1.96
N ALA A 101 13.81 -6.22 -2.30
CA ALA A 101 13.93 -6.86 -3.60
C ALA A 101 13.55 -5.91 -4.75
N ARG A 102 12.50 -5.09 -4.55
CA ARG A 102 12.08 -4.08 -5.52
C ARG A 102 13.10 -2.95 -5.67
N GLU A 103 13.63 -2.44 -4.56
CA GLU A 103 14.67 -1.39 -4.55
C GLU A 103 15.95 -1.86 -5.26
N GLU A 104 16.36 -3.11 -5.02
CA GLU A 104 17.50 -3.72 -5.69
C GLU A 104 17.28 -3.85 -7.20
N TYR A 105 16.10 -4.31 -7.62
CA TYR A 105 15.73 -4.36 -9.04
C TYR A 105 15.82 -2.98 -9.69
N ILE A 106 15.23 -1.95 -9.06
CA ILE A 106 15.28 -0.56 -9.54
C ILE A 106 16.73 -0.10 -9.71
N ARG A 107 17.59 -0.34 -8.71
CA ARG A 107 19.01 0.01 -8.77
C ARG A 107 19.74 -0.66 -9.93
N LEU A 108 19.46 -1.94 -10.18
CA LEU A 108 20.07 -2.69 -11.28
C LEU A 108 19.57 -2.18 -12.64
N VAL A 109 18.28 -1.86 -12.77
CA VAL A 109 17.74 -1.24 -13.99
C VAL A 109 18.44 0.10 -14.27
N ARG A 110 18.61 0.97 -13.26
CA ARG A 110 19.34 2.25 -13.41
C ARG A 110 20.73 2.08 -14.04
N SER A 111 21.43 1.00 -13.70
CA SER A 111 22.79 0.73 -14.21
C SER A 111 22.85 0.31 -15.69
N VAL A 112 21.71 -0.07 -16.28
CA VAL A 112 21.60 -0.50 -17.69
C VAL A 112 21.19 0.65 -18.61
N LEU A 113 20.61 1.71 -18.06
CA LEU A 113 20.07 2.85 -18.80
C LEU A 113 21.14 3.90 -19.10
N ASN A 114 20.96 4.64 -20.20
CA ASN A 114 21.71 5.87 -20.44
C ASN A 114 21.09 7.06 -19.69
N GLU A 115 21.71 8.24 -19.75
CA GLU A 115 21.24 9.42 -19.00
C GLU A 115 19.82 9.88 -19.35
N GLU A 116 19.44 9.83 -20.63
CA GLU A 116 18.10 10.25 -21.08
C GLU A 116 17.03 9.27 -20.57
N GLN A 117 17.28 7.98 -20.76
CA GLN A 117 16.41 6.90 -20.30
C GLN A 117 16.30 6.88 -18.78
N LEU A 118 17.39 7.19 -18.06
CA LEU A 118 17.41 7.28 -16.60
C LEU A 118 16.47 8.39 -16.12
N LYS A 119 16.50 9.58 -16.75
CA LYS A 119 15.57 10.67 -16.41
C LYS A 119 14.11 10.27 -16.61
N GLN A 120 13.80 9.62 -17.73
CA GLN A 120 12.45 9.11 -18.00
C GLN A 120 12.05 8.03 -16.99
N PHE A 121 12.99 7.15 -16.62
CA PHE A 121 12.76 6.10 -15.63
C PHE A 121 12.48 6.65 -14.23
N GLU A 122 13.21 7.68 -13.78
CA GLU A 122 12.91 8.36 -12.51
C GLU A 122 11.51 9.00 -12.53
N ALA A 123 11.09 9.59 -13.66
CA ALA A 123 9.74 10.12 -13.80
C ALA A 123 8.66 9.02 -13.72
N LEU A 124 8.92 7.84 -14.31
CA LEU A 124 8.01 6.68 -14.20
C LEU A 124 7.93 6.13 -12.76
N LEU A 125 9.04 6.16 -12.02
CA LEU A 125 9.06 5.77 -10.60
C LEU A 125 8.27 6.77 -9.75
N GLU A 126 8.40 8.05 -10.07
CA GLU A 126 7.70 9.13 -9.42
C GLU A 126 6.18 9.04 -9.67
N GLU A 127 5.74 8.78 -10.90
CA GLU A 127 4.31 8.54 -11.22
C GLU A 127 3.71 7.38 -10.40
N GLN A 128 4.51 6.34 -10.13
CA GLN A 128 4.10 5.19 -9.32
C GLN A 128 4.16 5.43 -7.80
N SER A 129 4.66 6.57 -7.35
CA SER A 129 4.69 6.89 -5.93
C SER A 129 3.26 6.85 -5.37
N PRO A 130 3.01 6.13 -4.26
CA PRO A 130 1.68 6.08 -3.63
C PRO A 130 1.13 7.49 -3.35
N ALA A 131 2.03 8.44 -3.04
CA ALA A 131 1.70 9.84 -2.83
C ALA A 131 1.10 10.51 -4.07
N LEU A 132 1.61 10.22 -5.27
CA LEU A 132 1.14 10.82 -6.53
C LEU A 132 -0.01 10.00 -7.14
N SER A 133 -0.02 8.68 -6.97
CA SER A 133 -1.14 7.82 -7.40
C SER A 133 -2.46 8.21 -6.71
N ALA A 134 -2.42 8.55 -5.42
CA ALA A 134 -3.58 9.05 -4.67
C ALA A 134 -4.17 10.36 -5.24
N LEU A 135 -3.37 11.07 -6.04
CA LEU A 135 -3.70 12.37 -6.60
C LEU A 135 -4.08 12.34 -8.09
N SER A 136 -3.77 11.25 -8.79
CA SER A 136 -4.05 11.06 -10.22
C SER A 136 -5.54 11.07 -10.59
N ASN A 137 -6.45 10.82 -9.64
CA ASN A 137 -7.90 10.90 -9.82
C ASN A 137 -8.46 12.32 -9.60
N VAL A 138 -7.60 13.31 -9.35
CA VAL A 138 -7.98 14.70 -9.09
C VAL A 138 -7.36 15.57 -10.16
N ARG A 139 -8.13 16.51 -10.73
CA ARG A 139 -7.59 17.52 -11.66
C ARG A 139 -6.67 18.47 -10.88
N LEU A 140 -5.41 18.07 -10.72
CA LEU A 140 -4.33 18.94 -10.28
C LEU A 140 -3.82 19.75 -11.47
N THR A 141 -3.41 20.99 -11.22
CA THR A 141 -2.72 21.79 -12.24
C THR A 141 -1.27 21.31 -12.39
N PRO A 142 -0.61 21.55 -13.54
CA PRO A 142 0.82 21.22 -13.72
C PRO A 142 1.72 21.78 -12.62
N GLU A 143 1.46 23.02 -12.18
CA GLU A 143 2.20 23.67 -11.09
C GLU A 143 1.98 22.97 -9.73
N GLN A 144 0.77 22.47 -9.46
CA GLN A 144 0.49 21.70 -8.24
C GLN A 144 1.20 20.34 -8.27
N ILE A 145 1.24 19.69 -9.44
CA ILE A 145 1.97 18.43 -9.61
C ILE A 145 3.45 18.66 -9.35
N GLU A 146 4.06 19.69 -9.93
CA GLU A 146 5.48 20.01 -9.74
C GLU A 146 5.83 20.28 -8.27
N LYS A 147 4.99 21.05 -7.55
CA LYS A 147 5.17 21.29 -6.12
C LYS A 147 5.07 20.00 -5.30
N ILE A 148 4.11 19.12 -5.61
CA ILE A 148 3.96 17.84 -4.91
C ILE A 148 5.14 16.92 -5.20
N THR A 149 5.63 16.90 -6.44
CA THR A 149 6.86 16.23 -6.86
C THR A 149 8.07 16.71 -6.05
N GLU A 150 8.24 18.01 -5.90
CA GLU A 150 9.33 18.57 -5.10
C GLU A 150 9.22 18.15 -3.61
N ILE A 151 8.01 18.24 -3.05
CA ILE A 151 7.72 17.80 -1.67
C ILE A 151 8.02 16.30 -1.50
N ALA A 152 7.63 15.45 -2.46
CA ALA A 152 7.88 14.02 -2.44
C ALA A 152 9.37 13.69 -2.57
N ARG A 153 10.11 14.38 -3.45
CA ARG A 153 11.55 14.21 -3.60
C ARG A 153 12.29 14.55 -2.30
N ARG A 154 11.90 15.65 -1.64
CA ARG A 154 12.47 16.03 -0.34
C ARG A 154 12.16 15.00 0.75
N TYR A 155 10.91 14.52 0.82
CA TYR A 155 10.52 13.48 1.77
C TYR A 155 11.33 12.20 1.60
N ASN A 156 11.48 11.70 0.37
CA ASN A 156 12.26 10.49 0.10
C ASN A 156 13.71 10.62 0.55
N LYS A 157 14.35 11.76 0.26
CA LYS A 157 15.72 12.04 0.70
C LYS A 157 15.86 12.04 2.23
N LEU A 158 14.94 12.69 2.95
CA LEU A 158 14.95 12.72 4.41
C LEU A 158 14.71 11.34 5.01
N ARG A 159 13.79 10.57 4.42
CA ARG A 159 13.49 9.20 4.83
C ARG A 159 14.71 8.29 4.69
N GLU A 160 15.41 8.34 3.56
CA GLU A 160 16.65 7.59 3.34
C GLU A 160 17.73 7.96 4.35
N GLN A 161 17.90 9.26 4.62
CA GLN A 161 18.87 9.73 5.62
C GLN A 161 18.56 9.17 7.00
N ILE A 162 17.30 9.22 7.46
CA ILE A 162 16.90 8.67 8.77
C ILE A 162 17.11 7.16 8.84
N GLN A 163 16.81 6.43 7.76
CA GLN A 163 16.97 4.98 7.73
C GLN A 163 18.43 4.56 7.79
N ASN A 164 19.30 5.27 7.08
CA ASN A 164 20.74 4.98 7.00
C ASN A 164 21.56 5.60 8.14
N ASP A 165 20.95 6.44 8.99
CA ASP A 165 21.62 7.02 10.15
C ASP A 165 21.88 5.96 11.22
N ASN A 166 23.14 5.56 11.38
CA ASN A 166 23.57 4.55 12.36
C ASN A 166 23.66 5.11 13.79
N SER A 167 23.53 6.42 13.98
CA SER A 167 23.52 7.05 15.31
C SER A 167 22.15 6.97 16.00
N LEU A 168 21.08 6.68 15.24
CA LEU A 168 19.72 6.63 15.75
C LEU A 168 19.31 5.22 16.16
N THR A 169 18.72 5.11 17.36
CA THR A 169 18.01 3.90 17.80
C THR A 169 16.73 3.66 16.96
N PRO A 170 16.20 2.43 16.91
CA PRO A 170 14.95 2.13 16.20
C PRO A 170 13.78 3.04 16.60
N ASP A 171 13.63 3.33 17.90
CA ASP A 171 12.58 4.21 18.40
C ASP A 171 12.75 5.66 17.95
N GLN A 172 14.00 6.15 17.94
CA GLN A 172 14.31 7.48 17.43
C GLN A 172 14.05 7.58 15.92
N LYS A 173 14.43 6.56 15.14
CA LYS A 173 14.09 6.48 13.71
C LYS A 173 12.58 6.50 13.50
N ALA A 174 11.82 5.71 14.26
CA ALA A 174 10.37 5.67 14.15
C ALA A 174 9.70 7.01 14.52
N ARG A 175 10.22 7.75 15.50
CA ARG A 175 9.74 9.11 15.82
C ARG A 175 10.05 10.09 14.70
N ARG A 176 11.31 10.13 14.24
CA ARG A 176 11.75 11.01 13.14
C ARG A 176 10.97 10.74 11.84
N LEU A 177 10.74 9.47 11.51
CA LEU A 177 9.94 9.07 10.35
C LEU A 177 8.50 9.58 10.46
N ARG A 178 7.87 9.48 11.64
CA ARG A 178 6.54 10.04 11.86
C ARG A 178 6.51 11.55 11.71
N GLU A 179 7.50 12.25 12.26
CA GLU A 179 7.60 13.72 12.15
C GLU A 179 7.71 14.17 10.69
N ILE A 180 8.60 13.55 9.89
CA ILE A 180 8.74 13.93 8.48
C ILE A 180 7.52 13.52 7.64
N GLU A 181 6.83 12.45 8.01
CA GLU A 181 5.59 12.03 7.34
C GLU A 181 4.44 12.99 7.65
N GLU A 182 4.32 13.48 8.88
CA GLU A 182 3.37 14.53 9.23
C GLU A 182 3.65 15.83 8.49
N GLN A 183 4.93 16.25 8.39
CA GLN A 183 5.33 17.42 7.62
C GLN A 183 5.00 17.28 6.14
N PHE A 184 5.39 16.15 5.54
CA PHE A 184 5.08 15.83 4.14
C PHE A 184 3.58 15.94 3.86
N LEU A 185 2.76 15.33 4.70
CA LEU A 185 1.31 15.34 4.59
C LEU A 185 0.72 16.76 4.65
N MET A 186 1.23 17.61 5.55
CA MET A 186 0.79 19.01 5.68
C MET A 186 1.19 19.86 4.48
N GLU A 187 2.39 19.65 3.95
CA GLU A 187 2.84 20.37 2.76
C GLU A 187 2.08 19.96 1.51
N VAL A 188 1.85 18.65 1.32
CA VAL A 188 0.99 18.16 0.24
C VAL A 188 -0.40 18.80 0.36
N ARG A 189 -1.02 18.76 1.56
CA ARG A 189 -2.32 19.39 1.82
C ARG A 189 -2.37 20.83 1.34
N ASN A 190 -1.35 21.64 1.63
CA ASN A 190 -1.35 23.06 1.27
C ASN A 190 -1.30 23.30 -0.25
N VAL A 191 -0.80 22.34 -1.03
CA VAL A 191 -0.76 22.40 -2.49
C VAL A 191 -2.04 21.87 -3.13
N LEU A 192 -2.80 21.03 -2.42
CA LEU A 192 -4.05 20.46 -2.93
C LEU A 192 -5.13 21.53 -3.21
N PRO A 193 -6.03 21.30 -4.18
CA PRO A 193 -7.23 22.11 -4.34
C PRO A 193 -8.10 22.10 -3.08
N LYS A 194 -8.80 23.21 -2.77
CA LYS A 194 -9.60 23.37 -1.53
C LYS A 194 -10.56 22.20 -1.26
N GLN A 195 -11.26 21.73 -2.30
CA GLN A 195 -12.20 20.61 -2.16
C GLN A 195 -11.51 19.32 -1.70
N LEU A 196 -10.23 19.12 -2.07
CA LEU A 196 -9.45 17.97 -1.67
C LEU A 196 -8.83 18.14 -0.29
N GLN A 197 -8.48 19.38 0.10
CA GLN A 197 -8.03 19.68 1.46
C GLN A 197 -9.07 19.29 2.51
N GLU A 198 -10.36 19.56 2.25
CA GLU A 198 -11.44 19.19 3.18
C GLU A 198 -11.61 17.67 3.31
N GLN A 199 -11.46 16.93 2.21
CA GLN A 199 -11.49 15.46 2.24
C GLN A 199 -10.30 14.91 3.01
N PHE A 200 -9.11 15.47 2.77
CA PHE A 200 -7.89 15.14 3.50
C PHE A 200 -8.05 15.38 5.01
N ASP A 201 -8.56 16.55 5.40
CA ASP A 201 -8.79 16.91 6.80
C ASP A 201 -9.81 15.98 7.46
N ARG A 202 -10.89 15.65 6.74
CA ARG A 202 -11.91 14.72 7.21
C ARG A 202 -11.34 13.32 7.42
N ALA A 203 -10.57 12.81 6.47
CA ALA A 203 -9.94 11.50 6.56
C ALA A 203 -8.99 11.42 7.76
N ARG A 204 -8.14 12.43 7.94
CA ARG A 204 -7.21 12.51 9.07
C ARG A 204 -7.93 12.56 10.41
N LYS A 205 -9.01 13.35 10.50
CA LYS A 205 -9.84 13.44 11.70
C LYS A 205 -10.51 12.10 12.05
N GLN A 206 -10.99 11.37 11.05
CA GLN A 206 -11.56 10.03 11.25
C GLN A 206 -10.52 9.03 11.74
N GLN A 207 -9.31 9.05 11.16
CA GLN A 207 -8.21 8.18 11.58
C GLN A 207 -7.80 8.44 13.04
N GLN A 208 -7.67 9.71 13.43
CA GLN A 208 -7.37 10.07 14.83
C GLN A 208 -8.47 9.61 15.80
N GLN A 209 -9.75 9.73 15.40
CA GLN A 209 -10.87 9.24 16.22
C GLN A 209 -10.89 7.71 16.34
N ALA A 210 -10.57 6.99 15.27
CA ALA A 210 -10.46 5.54 15.30
C ALA A 210 -9.31 5.07 16.20
N GLU A 211 -8.16 5.75 16.16
CA GLU A 211 -7.03 5.47 17.04
C GLU A 211 -7.31 5.78 18.51
N GLN A 212 -8.08 6.83 18.80
CA GLN A 212 -8.51 7.15 20.17
C GLN A 212 -9.48 6.11 20.71
N LYS A 213 -10.51 5.74 19.93
CA LYS A 213 -11.48 4.70 20.33
C LYS A 213 -10.82 3.34 20.54
N GLY A 214 -9.89 2.94 19.66
CA GLY A 214 -9.14 1.69 19.81
C GLY A 214 -8.20 1.66 21.03
N LYS A 215 -7.79 2.82 21.55
CA LYS A 215 -7.01 2.94 22.81
C LYS A 215 -7.91 2.92 24.04
N GLU A 216 -9.10 3.51 23.97
CA GLU A 216 -10.09 3.47 25.06
C GLU A 216 -10.66 2.07 25.25
N GLU A 217 -10.98 1.34 24.18
CA GLU A 217 -11.46 -0.05 24.25
C GLU A 217 -10.41 -1.02 24.81
N LYS A 218 -9.11 -0.77 24.57
CA LYS A 218 -8.02 -1.57 25.15
C LYS A 218 -7.74 -1.27 26.63
N ASN A 219 -8.07 -0.08 27.12
CA ASN A 219 -7.86 0.31 28.53
C ASN A 219 -9.11 0.11 29.42
N GLY A 220 -10.25 -0.28 28.84
CA GLY A 220 -11.55 -0.38 29.54
C GLY A 220 -11.93 -1.75 30.10
N ASN A 221 -11.08 -2.78 30.05
CA ASN A 221 -11.42 -4.10 30.59
C ASN A 221 -10.63 -4.42 31.88
N PRO A 222 -11.11 -4.01 33.08
CA PRO A 222 -10.61 -4.59 34.31
C PRO A 222 -11.17 -6.01 34.41
N THR A 223 -10.29 -7.00 34.36
CA THR A 223 -10.63 -8.39 34.68
C THR A 223 -11.27 -8.42 36.07
N PRO A 224 -12.53 -8.89 36.24
CA PRO A 224 -13.07 -9.10 37.57
C PRO A 224 -12.23 -10.18 38.27
N PRO A 225 -11.93 -10.05 39.57
CA PRO A 225 -11.21 -11.09 40.29
C PRO A 225 -12.07 -12.36 40.28
N GLN A 226 -11.52 -13.46 39.77
CA GLN A 226 -12.11 -14.79 39.93
C GLN A 226 -12.22 -15.07 41.43
N GLN A 227 -13.44 -15.02 41.92
CA GLN A 227 -13.80 -15.41 43.27
C GLN A 227 -13.72 -16.94 43.31
N ASN A 228 -12.55 -17.47 43.69
CA ASN A 228 -12.43 -18.86 44.11
C ASN A 228 -13.25 -19.03 45.38
N ASN A 229 -14.21 -19.96 45.35
CA ASN A 229 -14.77 -20.51 46.56
C ASN A 229 -14.72 -22.06 46.46
N PRO A 230 -14.48 -22.74 47.60
CA PRO A 230 -13.97 -24.11 47.67
C PRO A 230 -14.96 -25.19 47.25
#